data_AF-A0A2V5UQC2-F1
#
_entry.id   AF-A0A2V5UQC2-F1
#
_cell.length_a   1.000
_cell.length_b   1.000
_cell.length_c   1.000
_cell.angle_alpha   90.00
_cell.angle_beta   90.00
_cell.angle_gamma   90.00
#
_symmetry.space_group_name_H-M   'P 1'
#
loop_
_entity.id
_entity.type
_entity.pdbx_description
1 polymer ?
#
loop_
_entity_poly.entity_id
_entity_poly.type
_entity_poly.pdbx_seq_one_letter_code
_entity_poly.pdbx_strand_id
1 'polypeptide(L)'
;MRHVAGDANAPRASYEGTPVKTAEIAIGPSHKIVQGDWPWHANRGNADQKSIWHNYKGRSRFNMLYGDGHVQFYQSPDKLKDWTFDPKPNRDWLWW
;
A
#
# COMPACT_ATOMS: atom_id res chain seq x y z
N MET A 1 -7.83 -2.73 6.77
CA MET A 1 -6.53 -2.05 6.93
C MET A 1 -6.28 -1.77 8.40
N ARG A 2 -5.02 -1.76 8.83
CA ARG A 2 -4.54 -1.39 10.18
C ARG A 2 -3.39 -0.42 9.99
N HIS A 3 -3.19 0.50 10.92
CA HIS A 3 -2.03 1.39 10.90
C HIS A 3 -0.80 0.67 11.46
N VAL A 4 0.37 0.97 10.90
CA VAL A 4 1.65 0.44 11.43
C VAL A 4 1.89 0.97 12.84
N ALA A 5 1.64 2.26 13.04
CA ALA A 5 1.71 2.94 14.34
C ALA A 5 0.30 3.35 14.82
N GLY A 6 0.13 3.48 16.13
CA GLY A 6 -1.07 4.05 16.74
C GLY A 6 -0.91 5.55 16.97
N ASP A 7 -1.99 6.31 16.85
CA ASP A 7 -2.03 7.71 17.29
C ASP A 7 -2.01 7.78 18.82
N ALA A 8 -0.98 8.42 19.36
CA ALA A 8 -0.80 8.58 20.81
C ALA A 8 -1.88 9.45 21.48
N ASN A 9 -2.57 10.30 20.72
CA ASN A 9 -3.63 11.17 21.23
C ASN A 9 -5.03 10.54 21.12
N ALA A 10 -5.16 9.41 20.42
CA ALA A 10 -6.43 8.73 20.28
C ALA A 10 -6.80 7.92 21.55
N PRO A 11 -8.10 7.69 21.83
CA PRO A 11 -8.51 6.85 22.94
C PRO A 11 -7.83 5.47 22.89
N ARG A 12 -7.41 4.97 24.05
CA ARG A 12 -6.85 3.61 24.14
C ARG A 12 -7.85 2.59 23.57
N ALA A 13 -7.33 1.66 22.79
CA ALA A 13 -8.08 0.63 22.06
C ALA A 13 -8.99 1.14 20.92
N SER A 14 -8.98 2.43 20.56
CA SER A 14 -9.62 2.89 19.32
C SER A 14 -8.89 2.34 18.09
N TYR A 15 -9.54 2.40 16.93
CA TYR A 15 -8.91 1.98 15.66
C TYR A 15 -7.63 2.80 15.39
N GLU A 16 -7.70 4.11 15.61
CA GLU A 16 -6.61 5.07 15.40
C GLU A 16 -5.47 4.85 16.39
N GLY A 17 -5.78 4.58 17.66
CA GLY A 17 -4.79 4.38 18.72
C GLY A 17 -4.19 2.97 18.79
N THR A 18 -4.69 2.02 18.00
CA THR A 18 -4.25 0.62 18.04
C THR A 18 -3.33 0.29 16.86
N PRO A 19 -2.01 0.15 17.07
CA PRO A 19 -1.11 -0.29 16.01
C PRO A 19 -1.37 -1.76 15.62
N VAL A 20 -0.97 -2.12 14.41
CA VAL A 20 -0.93 -3.50 13.95
C VAL A 20 0.05 -4.33 14.79
N LYS A 21 -0.31 -5.57 15.10
CA LYS A 21 0.60 -6.51 15.78
C LYS A 21 1.42 -7.31 14.78
N THR A 22 2.65 -7.66 15.14
CA THR A 22 3.50 -8.57 14.35
C THR A 22 2.80 -9.90 14.09
N ALA A 23 2.01 -10.41 15.06
CA ALA A 23 1.22 -11.63 14.88
C ALA A 23 0.17 -11.53 13.75
N GLU A 24 -0.39 -10.33 13.48
CA GLU A 24 -1.31 -10.13 12.36
C GLU A 24 -0.56 -10.10 11.03
N ILE A 25 0.64 -9.50 11.00
CA ILE A 25 1.52 -9.49 9.81
C ILE A 25 1.98 -10.91 9.47
N ALA A 26 2.31 -11.71 10.49
CA ALA A 26 2.83 -13.07 10.34
C ALA A 26 1.84 -14.06 9.68
N ILE A 27 0.56 -13.70 9.53
CA ILE A 27 -0.44 -14.51 8.82
C ILE A 27 -0.14 -14.58 7.31
N GLY A 28 0.48 -13.54 6.75
CA GLY A 28 0.79 -13.44 5.32
C GLY A 28 1.92 -12.47 5.03
N PRO A 29 3.12 -12.66 5.61
CA PRO A 29 4.16 -11.64 5.63
C PRO A 29 4.72 -11.35 4.23
N SER A 30 4.68 -12.31 3.31
CA SER A 30 5.16 -12.17 1.92
C SER A 30 4.23 -11.40 0.98
N HIS A 31 2.98 -11.12 1.38
CA HIS A 31 2.03 -10.35 0.55
C HIS A 31 1.36 -9.20 1.33
N LYS A 32 1.76 -9.00 2.59
CA LYS A 32 1.36 -7.84 3.41
C LYS A 32 2.28 -6.66 3.15
N ILE A 33 1.75 -5.58 2.57
CA ILE A 33 2.49 -4.32 2.41
C ILE A 33 2.50 -3.58 3.76
N VAL A 34 3.70 -3.22 4.23
CA VAL A 34 3.91 -2.47 5.48
C VAL A 34 4.18 -0.99 5.20
N GLN A 35 4.91 -0.72 4.12
CA GLN A 35 5.21 0.63 3.66
C GLN A 35 5.36 0.60 2.15
N GLY A 36 5.05 1.70 1.48
CA GLY A 36 5.28 1.77 0.05
C GLY A 36 5.01 3.14 -0.54
N ASP A 37 5.38 3.27 -1.81
CA ASP A 37 5.08 4.45 -2.61
C ASP A 37 3.62 4.43 -3.08
N TRP A 38 3.05 5.61 -3.34
CA TRP A 38 1.69 5.76 -3.81
C TRP A 38 1.63 6.47 -5.18
N PRO A 39 0.82 5.99 -6.14
CA PRO A 39 0.54 6.69 -7.39
C PRO A 39 -0.31 7.96 -7.14
N TRP A 40 0.32 9.02 -6.63
CA TRP A 40 -0.32 10.32 -6.52
C TRP A 40 -0.72 10.81 -7.93
N HIS A 41 -2.02 11.07 -8.13
CA HIS A 41 -2.64 11.32 -9.44
C HIS A 41 -2.52 10.14 -10.45
N ALA A 42 -2.93 8.94 -10.05
CA ALA A 42 -3.00 7.76 -10.93
C ALA A 42 -3.74 8.00 -12.27
N ASN A 43 -4.66 8.97 -12.32
CA ASN A 43 -5.40 9.35 -13.52
C ASN A 43 -4.56 10.03 -14.62
N ARG A 44 -3.35 10.51 -14.32
CA ARG A 44 -2.45 11.14 -15.30
C ARG A 44 -1.61 10.13 -16.10
N GLY A 45 -1.71 8.85 -15.76
CA GLY A 45 -0.89 7.81 -16.37
C GLY A 45 0.59 7.98 -16.04
N ASN A 46 1.45 7.40 -16.87
CA ASN A 46 2.88 7.25 -16.61
C ASN A 46 3.78 8.07 -17.54
N ALA A 47 3.20 8.82 -18.49
CA ALA A 47 3.93 9.65 -19.44
C ALA A 47 3.75 11.16 -19.20
N ASP A 48 2.80 11.57 -18.36
CA ASP A 48 2.66 12.96 -17.95
C ASP A 48 3.91 13.39 -17.16
N GLN A 49 4.54 14.47 -17.60
CA GLN A 49 5.75 15.03 -16.98
C GLN A 49 5.55 15.35 -15.50
N LYS A 50 4.32 15.66 -15.07
CA LYS A 50 4.00 15.97 -13.67
C LYS A 50 3.95 14.74 -12.76
N SER A 51 3.88 13.52 -13.31
CA SER A 51 3.74 12.27 -12.55
C SER A 51 4.72 11.16 -13.00
N ILE A 52 5.81 11.52 -13.70
CA ILE A 52 6.77 10.57 -14.30
C ILE A 52 7.70 9.86 -13.29
N TRP A 53 7.71 10.30 -12.02
CA TRP A 53 8.67 9.93 -10.97
C TRP A 53 8.78 8.43 -10.64
N HIS A 54 7.85 7.61 -11.13
CA HIS A 54 7.82 6.16 -10.96
C HIS A 54 7.80 5.37 -12.28
N ASN A 55 8.14 6.00 -13.41
CA ASN A 55 8.18 5.33 -14.71
C ASN A 55 9.52 4.61 -14.92
N TYR A 56 9.46 3.29 -15.14
CA TYR A 56 10.58 2.52 -15.67
C TYR A 56 10.17 1.82 -16.96
N LYS A 57 10.75 2.28 -18.09
CA LYS A 57 10.49 1.74 -19.44
C LYS A 57 8.99 1.66 -19.78
N GLY A 58 8.24 2.72 -19.47
CA GLY A 58 6.81 2.78 -19.78
C GLY A 58 5.92 1.97 -18.81
N ARG A 59 6.44 1.59 -17.63
CA ARG A 59 5.66 0.92 -16.58
C ARG A 59 5.80 1.67 -15.27
N SER A 60 4.68 2.00 -14.63
CA SER A 60 4.71 2.57 -13.29
C SER A 60 5.15 1.49 -12.29
N ARG A 61 6.20 1.78 -11.54
CA ARG A 61 6.78 0.89 -10.54
C ARG A 61 6.86 1.59 -9.20
N PHE A 62 6.18 1.04 -8.21
CA PHE A 62 6.17 1.55 -6.84
C PHE A 62 6.89 0.55 -5.95
N ASN A 63 7.87 1.03 -5.18
CA ASN A 63 8.59 0.17 -4.24
C ASN A 63 7.69 -0.11 -3.04
N MET A 64 7.48 -1.39 -2.74
CA MET A 64 6.68 -1.83 -1.61
C MET A 64 7.55 -2.68 -0.69
N LEU A 65 7.55 -2.36 0.61
CA LEU A 65 8.14 -3.16 1.67
C LEU A 65 7.08 -4.11 2.23
N TYR A 66 7.43 -5.39 2.26
CA TYR A 66 6.56 -6.45 2.76
C TYR A 66 6.88 -6.85 4.20
N GLY A 67 5.94 -7.54 4.83
CA GLY A 67 6.02 -7.94 6.24
C GLY A 67 7.14 -8.94 6.57
N ASP A 68 7.68 -9.65 5.59
CA ASP A 68 8.88 -10.50 5.72
C ASP A 68 10.20 -9.74 5.45
N GLY A 69 10.12 -8.44 5.14
CA GLY A 69 11.26 -7.56 4.92
C GLY A 69 11.74 -7.47 3.48
N HIS A 70 11.18 -8.22 2.53
CA HIS A 70 11.57 -8.06 1.12
C HIS A 70 10.95 -6.79 0.50
N VAL A 71 11.59 -6.28 -0.54
CA VAL A 71 11.09 -5.16 -1.35
C VAL A 71 10.77 -5.67 -2.75
N GLN A 72 9.57 -5.37 -3.24
CA GLN A 72 9.17 -5.71 -4.60
C GLN A 72 8.51 -4.52 -5.28
N PHE A 73 8.69 -4.41 -6.60
CA PHE A 73 7.93 -3.49 -7.42
C PHE A 73 6.50 -3.98 -7.56
N TYR A 74 5.56 -3.23 -7.02
CA TYR A 74 4.15 -3.46 -7.27
C TYR A 74 3.69 -2.63 -8.47
N GLN A 75 3.12 -3.29 -9.46
CA GLN A 75 2.41 -2.63 -10.55
C GLN A 75 0.92 -2.65 -10.21
N SER A 76 0.39 -1.47 -9.90
CA SER A 76 -1.04 -1.31 -9.67
C SER A 76 -1.85 -1.74 -10.91
N PRO A 77 -2.99 -2.42 -10.74
CA PRO A 77 -3.91 -2.70 -11.83
C PRO A 77 -4.39 -1.40 -12.47
N ASP A 78 -4.67 -1.40 -13.78
CA ASP A 78 -5.21 -0.22 -14.47
C ASP A 78 -6.54 0.27 -13.88
N LYS A 79 -7.26 -0.60 -13.17
CA LYS A 79 -8.50 -0.29 -12.44
C LYS A 79 -8.28 0.54 -11.18
N LEU A 80 -7.05 0.65 -10.67
CA LEU A 80 -6.76 1.42 -9.46
C LEU A 80 -7.15 2.91 -9.62
N LYS A 81 -7.14 3.44 -10.84
CA LYS A 81 -7.61 4.80 -11.14
C LYS A 81 -9.07 5.05 -10.73
N ASP A 82 -9.86 3.99 -10.62
CA ASP A 82 -11.27 4.02 -10.27
C ASP A 82 -11.51 3.60 -8.80
N TRP A 83 -10.45 3.22 -8.08
CA TRP A 83 -10.53 2.67 -6.72
C TRP A 83 -10.10 3.70 -5.68
N THR A 84 -11.02 4.59 -5.32
CA THR A 84 -10.77 5.59 -4.25
C THR A 84 -11.03 5.01 -2.86
N PHE A 85 -12.10 4.22 -2.69
CA PHE A 85 -12.48 3.59 -1.41
C PHE A 85 -12.98 2.14 -1.55
N ASP A 86 -13.17 1.67 -2.79
CA ASP A 86 -13.70 0.35 -3.10
C ASP A 86 -12.95 -0.23 -4.32
N PRO A 87 -12.67 -1.54 -4.37
CA PRO A 87 -12.94 -2.55 -3.35
C PRO A 87 -12.09 -2.38 -2.09
N LYS A 88 -12.65 -2.76 -0.94
CA LYS A 88 -11.87 -2.85 0.30
C LYS A 88 -10.71 -3.84 0.12
N PRO A 89 -9.49 -3.53 0.61
CA PRO A 89 -8.36 -4.44 0.55
C PRO A 89 -8.69 -5.81 1.16
N ASN A 90 -8.39 -6.89 0.44
CA ASN A 90 -8.59 -8.26 0.88
C ASN A 90 -7.24 -8.93 1.14
N ARG A 91 -7.12 -9.63 2.29
CA ARG A 91 -5.92 -10.36 2.70
C ARG A 91 -5.45 -11.40 1.67
N ASP A 92 -6.37 -11.97 0.91
CA ASP A 92 -6.04 -13.03 -0.05
C ASP A 92 -5.44 -12.47 -1.36
N TRP A 93 -5.29 -11.15 -1.48
CA TRP A 93 -4.62 -10.51 -2.61
C TRP A 93 -3.11 -10.49 -2.41
N LEU A 94 -2.38 -10.37 -3.53
CA LEU A 94 -0.92 -10.17 -3.55
C LEU A 94 -0.46 -8.87 -2.85
N TRP A 95 -1.41 -8.04 -2.44
CA TRP A 95 -1.23 -6.75 -1.81
C TRP A 95 -2.45 -6.47 -0.93
N TRP A 96 -2.25 -6.24 0.37
CA TRP A 96 -3.33 -5.94 1.33
C TRP A 96 -2.87 -5.14 2.55
#